data_AF-A0A183BUD4-F1
#
_entry.id   AF-A0A183BUD4-F1
#
_cell.length_a   1.000
_cell.length_b   1.000
_cell.length_c   1.000
_cell.angle_alpha   90.00
_cell.angle_beta   90.00
_cell.angle_gamma   90.00
#
_symmetry.space_group_name_H-M   'P 1'
#
loop_
_entity.id
_entity.type
_entity.pdbx_description
1 polymer ?
#
loop_
_entity_poly.entity_id
_entity_poly.type
_entity_poly.pdbx_seq_one_letter_code
_entity_poly.pdbx_strand_id
1 'polypeptide(L)'
;MFNNSRAPNSAAQKTSSSPTVVHRQHPHLCMFGIMHLATALKLIIIVGLLVIAALCTVEAIYLRRALIVMALPLAVSLITVAALCRGEPRLLWPIIGISFFHLFLDGYVCIVFMFLFFFKPLYIIMVLNWAFDTLHTTKTVSFYIHCGIVFTALFTFFIFNLWQLRTALRFQTFLEEVGGQFILFYA
;
A
#
# COMPACT_ATOMS: atom_id res chain seq x y z
N MET A 1 42.53 52.16 56.16
CA MET A 1 41.89 52.45 54.86
C MET A 1 42.37 51.41 53.85
N PHE A 2 41.52 50.44 53.50
CA PHE A 2 41.14 50.05 52.13
C PHE A 2 40.34 48.75 52.22
N ASN A 3 39.18 48.81 51.57
CA ASN A 3 38.10 47.85 51.56
C ASN A 3 38.41 46.73 50.55
N ASN A 4 38.13 45.46 50.85
CA ASN A 4 37.72 44.54 49.78
C ASN A 4 36.89 43.35 50.29
N SER A 5 35.67 43.30 49.78
CA SER A 5 34.66 42.26 49.98
C SER A 5 35.03 40.97 49.24
N ARG A 6 34.88 39.81 49.88
CA ARG A 6 34.52 38.57 49.17
C ARG A 6 33.75 37.61 50.09
N ALA A 7 32.45 37.55 49.83
CA ALA A 7 31.50 36.59 50.37
C ALA A 7 31.71 35.18 49.73
N PRO A 8 31.06 34.12 50.25
CA PRO A 8 31.38 32.73 49.96
C PRO A 8 30.64 32.23 48.72
N ASN A 9 31.35 31.53 47.83
CA ASN A 9 30.69 30.82 46.73
C ASN A 9 30.24 29.43 47.19
N SER A 10 28.95 29.41 47.52
CA SER A 10 27.99 28.32 47.52
C SER A 10 28.40 27.08 46.74
N ALA A 11 28.38 25.96 47.46
CA ALA A 11 27.92 24.69 46.95
C ALA A 11 26.53 24.87 46.33
N ALA A 12 26.41 24.69 45.01
CA ALA A 12 25.13 24.51 44.35
C ALA A 12 25.33 23.73 43.05
N GLN A 13 24.94 22.46 43.12
CA GLN A 13 24.03 21.88 42.14
C GLN A 13 24.58 21.72 40.72
N LYS A 14 25.51 20.76 40.57
CA LYS A 14 25.75 20.09 39.30
C LYS A 14 24.61 19.08 39.07
N THR A 15 23.45 19.58 38.65
CA THR A 15 22.34 18.75 38.19
C THR A 15 22.80 17.95 36.99
N SER A 16 22.75 16.62 37.14
CA SER A 16 22.87 15.68 36.05
C SER A 16 21.77 15.96 35.04
N SER A 17 22.12 16.58 33.91
CA SER A 17 21.29 16.56 32.72
C SER A 17 21.31 15.14 32.15
N SER A 18 20.47 14.28 32.72
CA SER A 18 20.04 13.06 32.06
C SER A 18 19.31 13.49 30.79
N PRO A 19 19.72 13.06 29.59
CA PRO A 19 18.93 13.32 28.40
C PRO A 19 17.68 12.45 28.55
N THR A 20 16.59 13.06 29.00
CA THR A 20 15.26 12.55 28.75
C THR A 20 15.12 12.49 27.24
N VAL A 21 15.42 11.32 26.68
CA VAL A 21 14.99 10.93 25.34
C VAL A 21 13.48 11.05 25.40
N VAL A 22 12.99 12.23 24.98
CA VAL A 22 11.59 12.44 24.67
C VAL A 22 11.32 11.42 23.57
N HIS A 23 10.81 10.27 23.97
CA HIS A 23 10.29 9.25 23.07
C HIS A 23 9.11 9.92 22.40
N ARG A 24 9.41 10.64 21.32
CA ARG A 24 8.43 11.38 20.54
C ARG A 24 7.62 10.29 19.84
N GLN A 25 6.61 9.79 20.54
CA GLN A 25 5.49 9.03 19.97
C GLN A 25 4.80 9.97 18.99
N HIS A 26 5.41 10.21 17.83
CA HIS A 26 4.65 10.70 16.71
C HIS A 26 3.62 9.61 16.43
N PRO A 27 2.31 9.88 16.51
CA PRO A 27 1.32 8.91 16.09
C PRO A 27 1.63 8.64 14.61
N HIS A 28 2.15 7.44 14.33
CA HIS A 28 2.52 7.02 12.98
C HIS A 28 1.22 6.81 12.21
N LEU A 29 0.67 7.92 11.72
CA LEU A 29 -0.59 7.97 11.02
C LEU A 29 -0.33 7.70 9.53
N CYS A 30 -1.09 6.78 8.97
CA CYS A 30 -1.20 6.51 7.55
C CYS A 30 -2.50 7.11 7.00
N MET A 31 -2.53 7.44 5.71
CA MET A 31 -3.66 8.08 5.02
C MET A 31 -4.07 9.45 5.61
N PHE A 32 -3.45 10.53 5.09
CA PHE A 32 -3.77 11.93 5.46
C PHE A 32 -3.76 12.26 6.96
N GLY A 33 -3.14 11.42 7.81
CA GLY A 33 -3.09 11.64 9.25
C GLY A 33 -4.27 11.07 10.04
N ILE A 34 -5.10 10.20 9.45
CA ILE A 34 -6.37 9.77 10.07
C ILE A 34 -6.27 8.39 10.71
N MET A 35 -5.53 7.44 10.10
CA MET A 35 -5.50 6.05 10.57
C MET A 35 -4.15 5.67 11.18
N HIS A 36 -4.16 4.96 12.31
CA HIS A 36 -2.94 4.37 12.86
C HIS A 36 -2.35 3.32 11.91
N LEU A 37 -1.03 3.29 11.73
CA LEU A 37 -0.35 2.41 10.77
C LEU A 37 -0.69 0.92 10.95
N ALA A 38 -0.75 0.44 12.19
CA ALA A 38 -1.15 -0.92 12.50
C ALA A 38 -2.63 -1.21 12.13
N THR A 39 -3.51 -0.22 12.28
CA THR A 39 -4.92 -0.34 11.89
C THR A 39 -5.06 -0.38 10.38
N ALA A 40 -4.28 0.43 9.65
CA ALA A 40 -4.26 0.42 8.19
C ALA A 40 -3.81 -0.96 7.65
N LEU A 41 -2.76 -1.56 8.23
CA LEU A 41 -2.30 -2.89 7.82
C LEU A 41 -3.32 -3.99 8.16
N LYS A 42 -3.97 -3.92 9.33
CA LYS A 42 -5.08 -4.84 9.67
C LYS A 42 -6.24 -4.73 8.68
N LEU A 43 -6.60 -3.51 8.28
CA LEU A 43 -7.67 -3.28 7.32
C LEU A 43 -7.32 -3.86 5.95
N ILE A 44 -6.09 -3.67 5.46
CA ILE A 44 -5.60 -4.30 4.23
C ILE A 44 -5.74 -5.82 4.29
N ILE A 45 -5.33 -6.46 5.40
CA ILE A 45 -5.45 -7.91 5.57
C ILE A 45 -6.91 -8.35 5.57
N ILE A 46 -7.79 -7.66 6.30
CA ILE A 46 -9.22 -7.99 6.37
C ILE A 46 -9.87 -7.90 4.99
N VAL A 47 -9.63 -6.81 4.26
CA VAL A 47 -10.14 -6.63 2.89
C VAL A 47 -9.57 -7.71 1.96
N GLY A 48 -8.28 -8.00 2.05
CA GLY A 48 -7.64 -9.05 1.27
C GLY A 48 -8.24 -10.43 1.53
N LEU A 49 -8.46 -10.80 2.79
CA LEU A 49 -9.10 -12.06 3.17
C LEU A 49 -10.55 -12.15 2.70
N LEU A 50 -11.30 -11.05 2.74
CA LEU A 50 -12.66 -11.00 2.23
C LEU A 50 -12.70 -11.24 0.72
N VAL A 51 -11.79 -10.61 -0.04
CA VAL A 51 -11.66 -10.80 -1.49
C VAL A 51 -11.23 -12.24 -1.79
N ILE A 52 -10.26 -12.79 -1.06
CA ILE A 52 -9.83 -14.19 -1.19
C ILE A 52 -11.00 -15.14 -0.95
N ALA A 53 -11.81 -14.91 0.09
CA ALA A 53 -12.97 -15.75 0.39
C ALA A 53 -14.03 -15.70 -0.73
N ALA A 54 -14.30 -14.50 -1.27
CA ALA A 54 -15.21 -14.33 -2.39
C ALA A 54 -14.71 -15.06 -3.66
N LEU A 55 -13.43 -14.90 -4.01
CA LEU A 55 -12.80 -15.56 -5.14
C LEU A 55 -12.79 -17.09 -4.97
N CYS A 56 -12.42 -17.59 -3.80
CA CYS A 56 -12.48 -19.02 -3.48
C CYS A 56 -13.90 -19.58 -3.67
N THR A 57 -14.94 -18.83 -3.29
CA THR A 57 -16.33 -19.26 -3.47
C THR A 57 -16.68 -19.39 -4.95
N VAL A 58 -16.32 -18.40 -5.76
CA VAL A 58 -16.56 -18.42 -7.21
C VAL A 58 -15.78 -19.56 -7.88
N GLU A 59 -14.50 -19.73 -7.55
CA GLU A 59 -13.66 -20.78 -8.12
C GLU A 59 -14.08 -22.19 -7.68
N ALA A 60 -14.56 -22.37 -6.45
CA ALA A 60 -15.05 -23.66 -5.98
C ALA A 60 -16.29 -24.14 -6.77
N ILE A 61 -17.10 -23.19 -7.24
CA ILE A 61 -18.29 -23.47 -8.05
C ILE A 61 -17.91 -23.70 -9.52
N TYR A 62 -17.12 -22.79 -10.11
CA TYR A 62 -16.92 -22.75 -11.56
C TYR A 62 -15.58 -23.33 -12.03
N LEU A 63 -14.52 -23.19 -11.24
CA LEU A 63 -13.14 -23.38 -11.68
C LEU A 63 -12.30 -24.17 -10.66
N ARG A 64 -12.81 -25.32 -10.18
CA ARG A 64 -12.19 -26.10 -9.08
C ARG A 64 -10.69 -26.39 -9.22
N ARG A 65 -10.19 -26.51 -10.46
CA ARG A 65 -8.75 -26.72 -10.73
C ARG A 65 -7.89 -25.49 -10.43
N ALA A 66 -8.48 -24.29 -10.46
CA ALA A 66 -7.80 -23.03 -10.15
C ALA A 66 -7.68 -22.76 -8.65
N LEU A 67 -8.33 -23.55 -7.77
CA LEU A 67 -8.21 -23.39 -6.31
C LEU A 67 -6.76 -23.48 -5.81
N ILE A 68 -5.89 -24.18 -6.53
CA ILE A 68 -4.44 -24.25 -6.21
C ILE A 68 -3.79 -22.86 -6.34
N VAL A 69 -4.25 -22.04 -7.28
CA VAL A 69 -3.74 -20.67 -7.50
C VAL A 69 -4.03 -19.79 -6.29
N MET A 70 -5.16 -20.02 -5.59
CA MET A 70 -5.54 -19.30 -4.37
C MET A 70 -4.69 -19.64 -3.15
N ALA A 71 -3.86 -20.68 -3.21
CA ALA A 71 -2.90 -20.98 -2.15
C ALA A 71 -1.84 -19.87 -1.99
N LEU A 72 -1.46 -19.21 -3.09
CA LEU A 72 -0.46 -18.14 -3.07
C LEU A 72 -0.93 -16.88 -2.32
N PRO A 73 -2.08 -16.26 -2.64
CA PRO A 73 -2.57 -15.11 -1.88
C PRO A 73 -2.95 -15.47 -0.43
N LEU A 74 -3.36 -16.71 -0.17
CA LEU A 74 -3.59 -17.20 1.20
C LEU A 74 -2.27 -17.27 1.98
N ALA A 75 -1.21 -17.82 1.41
CA ALA A 75 0.10 -17.90 2.03
C ALA A 75 0.66 -16.51 2.35
N VAL A 76 0.56 -15.55 1.42
CA VAL A 76 0.99 -14.16 1.65
C VAL A 76 0.20 -13.54 2.79
N SER A 77 -1.11 -13.76 2.86
CA SER A 77 -1.97 -13.26 3.93
C SER A 77 -1.57 -13.84 5.30
N LEU A 78 -1.33 -15.16 5.37
CA LEU A 78 -0.89 -15.83 6.59
C LEU A 78 0.49 -15.34 7.07
N ILE A 79 1.44 -15.16 6.15
CA ILE A 79 2.77 -14.62 6.49
C ILE A 79 2.66 -13.17 6.98
N THR A 80 1.78 -12.36 6.39
CA THR A 80 1.55 -10.98 6.81
C THR A 80 0.94 -10.92 8.22
N VAL A 81 0.01 -11.81 8.54
CA VAL A 81 -0.53 -11.95 9.90
C VAL A 81 0.56 -12.39 10.87
N ALA A 82 1.40 -13.35 10.49
CA ALA A 82 2.53 -13.78 11.30
C ALA A 82 3.54 -12.65 11.56
N ALA A 83 3.81 -11.80 10.55
CA ALA A 83 4.62 -10.60 10.68
C ALA A 83 4.04 -9.63 11.72
N LEU A 84 2.71 -9.44 11.70
CA LEU A 84 2.02 -8.57 12.64
C LEU A 84 2.04 -9.11 14.07
N CYS A 85 1.92 -10.43 14.24
CA CYS A 85 1.97 -11.08 15.56
C CYS A 85 3.39 -11.11 16.15
N ARG A 86 4.43 -11.33 15.31
CA ARG A 86 5.82 -11.45 15.76
C ARG A 86 6.58 -10.13 15.78
N GLY A 87 6.08 -9.10 15.09
CA GLY A 87 6.79 -7.82 14.96
C GLY A 87 8.09 -7.92 14.14
N GLU A 88 8.25 -8.95 13.30
CA GLU A 88 9.46 -9.16 12.51
C GLU A 88 9.34 -8.47 11.14
N PRO A 89 10.23 -7.51 10.80
CA PRO A 89 10.15 -6.77 9.53
C PRO A 89 10.39 -7.67 8.30
N ARG A 90 11.18 -8.74 8.47
CA ARG A 90 11.51 -9.68 7.37
C ARG A 90 10.29 -10.43 6.84
N LEU A 91 9.25 -10.61 7.64
CA LEU A 91 8.03 -11.30 7.23
C LEU A 91 7.09 -10.40 6.42
N LEU A 92 7.39 -9.11 6.25
CA LEU A 92 6.60 -8.20 5.39
C LEU A 92 7.02 -8.23 3.92
N TRP A 93 8.17 -8.83 3.59
CA TRP A 93 8.64 -8.91 2.20
C TRP A 93 7.64 -9.53 1.22
N PRO A 94 6.90 -10.60 1.57
CA PRO A 94 5.91 -11.17 0.66
C PRO A 94 4.77 -10.21 0.30
N ILE A 95 4.24 -9.43 1.27
CA ILE A 95 3.20 -8.44 0.98
C ILE A 95 3.73 -7.27 0.16
N ILE A 96 4.99 -6.88 0.36
CA ILE A 96 5.64 -5.84 -0.45
C ILE A 96 5.81 -6.33 -1.88
N GLY A 97 6.36 -7.54 -2.05
CA GLY A 97 6.60 -8.15 -3.37
C GLY A 97 5.33 -8.35 -4.18
N ILE A 98 4.25 -8.87 -3.56
CA ILE A 98 2.97 -9.05 -4.25
C ILE A 98 2.37 -7.69 -4.66
N SER A 99 2.54 -6.64 -3.85
CA SER A 99 2.04 -5.31 -4.17
C SER A 99 2.76 -4.71 -5.38
N PHE A 100 4.08 -4.89 -5.48
CA PHE A 100 4.84 -4.50 -6.67
C PHE A 100 4.38 -5.26 -7.91
N PHE A 101 4.21 -6.57 -7.81
CA PHE A 101 3.73 -7.39 -8.92
C PHE A 101 2.38 -6.87 -9.46
N HIS A 102 1.43 -6.60 -8.56
CA HIS A 102 0.13 -6.06 -8.95
C HIS A 102 0.23 -4.66 -9.55
N LEU A 103 1.06 -3.76 -9.01
CA LEU A 103 1.26 -2.44 -9.60
C LEU A 103 1.78 -2.49 -11.03
N PHE A 104 2.74 -3.35 -11.33
CA PHE A 104 3.26 -3.50 -12.69
C PHE A 104 2.23 -4.15 -13.62
N LEU A 105 1.54 -5.19 -13.15
CA LEU A 105 0.49 -5.87 -13.92
C LEU A 105 -0.65 -4.91 -14.23
N ASP A 106 -1.20 -4.22 -13.22
CA ASP A 106 -2.29 -3.26 -13.35
C ASP A 106 -1.89 -2.08 -14.24
N GLY A 107 -0.67 -1.55 -14.06
CA GLY A 107 -0.15 -0.47 -14.90
C GLY A 107 -0.06 -0.88 -16.36
N TYR A 108 0.44 -2.08 -16.64
CA TYR A 108 0.52 -2.62 -18.00
C TYR A 108 -0.87 -2.82 -18.60
N VAL A 109 -1.79 -3.45 -17.86
CA VAL A 109 -3.17 -3.67 -18.30
C VAL A 109 -3.89 -2.34 -18.53
N CYS A 110 -3.69 -1.34 -17.67
CA CYS A 110 -4.25 0.01 -17.84
C CYS A 110 -3.76 0.67 -19.12
N ILE A 111 -2.47 0.58 -19.45
CA ILE A 111 -1.90 1.13 -20.70
C ILE A 111 -2.50 0.43 -21.91
N VAL A 112 -2.58 -0.91 -21.89
CA VAL A 112 -3.19 -1.69 -22.97
C VAL A 112 -4.68 -1.33 -23.14
N PHE A 113 -5.43 -1.20 -22.04
CA PHE A 113 -6.83 -0.79 -22.10
C PHE A 113 -7.00 0.65 -22.58
N MET A 114 -6.14 1.58 -22.16
CA MET A 114 -6.12 2.94 -22.70
C MET A 114 -5.89 2.91 -24.21
N PHE A 115 -4.91 2.14 -24.69
CA PHE A 115 -4.66 1.99 -26.12
C PHE A 115 -5.89 1.45 -26.86
N LEU A 116 -6.54 0.41 -26.33
CA LEU A 116 -7.76 -0.14 -26.93
C LEU A 116 -8.93 0.85 -26.92
N PHE A 117 -9.04 1.67 -25.88
CA PHE A 117 -10.08 2.68 -25.74
C PHE A 117 -9.93 3.82 -26.74
N PHE A 118 -8.70 4.33 -26.95
CA PHE A 118 -8.46 5.43 -27.87
C PHE A 118 -8.39 4.96 -29.33
N PHE A 119 -7.57 3.95 -29.63
CA PHE A 119 -7.21 3.66 -31.02
C PHE A 119 -8.20 2.76 -31.74
N LYS A 120 -8.79 1.77 -31.04
CA LYS A 120 -9.68 0.79 -31.68
C LYS A 120 -10.97 1.40 -32.25
N PRO A 121 -11.69 2.28 -31.52
CA PRO A 121 -12.87 2.91 -32.09
C PRO A 121 -12.53 4.01 -33.11
N LEU A 122 -11.41 4.73 -32.94
CA LEU A 122 -10.94 5.67 -33.97
C LEU A 122 -10.62 4.95 -35.30
N TYR A 123 -10.00 3.77 -35.24
CA TYR A 123 -9.70 2.95 -36.41
C TYR A 123 -10.98 2.45 -37.10
N ILE A 124 -11.96 1.95 -36.33
CA ILE A 124 -13.24 1.47 -36.86
C ILE A 124 -14.03 2.61 -37.51
N ILE A 125 -14.10 3.78 -36.88
CA ILE A 125 -14.78 4.97 -37.42
C ILE A 125 -14.05 5.51 -38.66
N MET A 126 -12.72 5.54 -38.65
CA MET A 126 -11.91 5.96 -39.80
C MET A 126 -12.14 5.04 -41.01
N VAL A 127 -12.12 3.73 -40.82
CA VAL A 127 -12.34 2.75 -41.90
C VAL A 127 -13.79 2.78 -42.40
N LEU A 128 -14.78 2.94 -41.52
CA LEU A 128 -16.19 3.06 -41.91
C LEU A 128 -16.48 4.37 -42.65
N ASN A 129 -15.94 5.50 -42.19
CA ASN A 129 -16.06 6.78 -42.88
C ASN A 129 -15.36 6.74 -44.24
N TRP A 130 -14.23 6.03 -44.35
CA TRP A 130 -13.53 5.81 -45.63
C TRP A 130 -14.29 4.85 -46.57
N ALA A 131 -14.87 3.77 -46.06
CA ALA A 131 -15.50 2.73 -46.87
C ALA A 131 -16.89 3.11 -47.41
N PHE A 132 -17.62 3.98 -46.71
CA PHE A 132 -19.00 4.31 -47.08
C PHE A 132 -19.23 5.78 -47.42
N ASP A 133 -18.20 6.64 -47.34
CA ASP A 133 -18.28 8.09 -47.60
C ASP A 133 -19.44 8.78 -46.83
N THR A 134 -19.73 8.23 -45.66
CA THR A 134 -20.85 8.61 -44.79
C THR A 134 -20.34 8.85 -43.38
N LEU A 135 -20.85 9.88 -42.72
CA LEU A 135 -20.54 10.20 -41.33
C LEU A 135 -21.33 9.28 -40.37
N HIS A 136 -20.95 8.01 -40.28
CA HIS A 136 -21.61 7.04 -39.40
C HIS A 136 -21.19 7.24 -37.94
N THR A 137 -22.06 7.89 -37.15
CA THR A 137 -21.86 8.14 -35.70
C THR A 137 -22.58 7.16 -34.77
N THR A 138 -23.35 6.19 -35.29
CA THR A 138 -24.47 5.59 -34.54
C THR A 138 -24.22 4.23 -33.86
N LYS A 139 -22.97 3.81 -33.65
CA LYS A 139 -22.64 2.70 -32.74
C LYS A 139 -21.38 3.08 -31.97
N THR A 140 -21.44 3.14 -30.63
CA THR A 140 -20.28 2.87 -29.70
C THR A 140 -20.46 3.33 -28.25
N VAL A 141 -21.51 4.07 -27.85
CA VAL A 141 -21.61 4.60 -26.46
C VAL A 141 -21.55 3.50 -25.38
N SER A 142 -22.28 2.40 -25.56
CA SER A 142 -22.25 1.26 -24.61
C SER A 142 -20.86 0.62 -24.49
N PHE A 143 -20.10 0.50 -25.59
CA PHE A 143 -18.72 -0.01 -25.57
C PHE A 143 -17.80 0.91 -24.76
N TYR A 144 -17.90 2.22 -24.95
CA TYR A 144 -17.14 3.20 -24.17
C TYR A 144 -17.51 3.19 -22.69
N ILE A 145 -18.79 3.02 -22.36
CA ILE A 145 -19.25 2.89 -20.96
C ILE A 145 -18.65 1.63 -20.32
N HIS A 146 -18.72 0.47 -20.98
CA HIS A 146 -18.14 -0.77 -20.44
C HIS A 146 -16.62 -0.68 -20.28
N CYS A 147 -15.89 -0.19 -21.29
CA CYS A 147 -14.45 0.02 -21.17
C CYS A 147 -14.10 1.06 -20.08
N GLY A 148 -14.89 2.14 -19.97
CA GLY A 148 -14.73 3.14 -18.92
C GLY A 148 -14.87 2.54 -17.52
N ILE A 149 -15.90 1.71 -17.30
CA ILE A 149 -16.12 1.00 -16.02
C ILE A 149 -14.93 0.09 -15.71
N VAL A 150 -14.47 -0.71 -16.68
CA VAL A 150 -13.31 -1.61 -16.49
C VAL A 150 -12.05 -0.81 -16.20
N PHE A 151 -11.81 0.28 -16.93
CA PHE A 151 -10.67 1.17 -16.70
C PHE A 151 -10.71 1.81 -15.31
N THR A 152 -11.86 2.33 -14.87
CA THR A 152 -12.03 2.90 -13.53
C THR A 152 -11.82 1.85 -12.44
N ALA A 153 -12.28 0.62 -12.64
CA ALA A 153 -12.04 -0.48 -11.71
C ALA A 153 -10.55 -0.82 -11.61
N LEU A 154 -9.85 -0.96 -12.75
CA LEU A 154 -8.41 -1.21 -12.81
C LEU A 154 -7.61 -0.07 -12.17
N PHE A 155 -7.98 1.18 -12.43
CA PHE A 155 -7.30 2.34 -11.87
C PHE A 155 -7.50 2.44 -10.34
N THR A 156 -8.70 2.11 -9.86
CA THR A 156 -8.99 2.05 -8.42
C THR A 156 -8.18 0.94 -7.76
N PHE A 157 -8.08 -0.22 -8.40
CA PHE A 157 -7.25 -1.34 -7.93
C PHE A 157 -5.76 -0.96 -7.92
N PHE A 158 -5.27 -0.26 -8.93
CA PHE A 158 -3.91 0.29 -8.97
C PHE A 158 -3.64 1.23 -7.79
N ILE A 159 -4.54 2.18 -7.51
CA ILE A 159 -4.41 3.09 -6.35
C ILE A 159 -4.42 2.30 -5.03
N PHE A 160 -5.27 1.28 -4.92
CA PHE A 160 -5.31 0.41 -3.74
C PHE A 160 -3.99 -0.33 -3.55
N ASN A 161 -3.42 -0.93 -4.59
CA ASN A 161 -2.12 -1.61 -4.54
C ASN A 161 -0.97 -0.64 -4.19
N LEU A 162 -1.03 0.60 -4.68
CA LEU A 162 -0.06 1.64 -4.33
C LEU A 162 -0.15 2.01 -2.84
N TRP A 163 -1.37 2.13 -2.33
CA TRP A 163 -1.61 2.39 -0.92
C TRP A 163 -1.17 1.23 -0.02
N GLN A 164 -1.45 -0.01 -0.44
CA GLN A 164 -1.00 -1.22 0.23
C GLN A 164 0.53 -1.27 0.33
N LEU A 165 1.23 -1.04 -0.79
CA LEU A 165 2.70 -1.00 -0.83
C LEU A 165 3.25 0.08 0.11
N ARG A 166 2.73 1.30 0.02
CA ARG A 166 3.19 2.42 0.85
C ARG A 166 3.01 2.14 2.35
N THR A 167 1.89 1.51 2.71
CA THR A 167 1.60 1.16 4.11
C THR A 167 2.53 0.05 4.60
N ALA A 168 2.76 -0.99 3.79
CA ALA A 168 3.65 -2.09 4.12
C ALA A 168 5.11 -1.61 4.31
N LEU A 169 5.62 -0.77 3.41
CA LEU A 169 6.97 -0.20 3.52
C LEU A 169 7.13 0.66 4.78
N ARG A 170 6.17 1.53 5.06
CA ARG A 170 6.20 2.36 6.29
C ARG A 170 6.17 1.49 7.56
N PHE A 171 5.40 0.42 7.56
CA PHE A 171 5.31 -0.50 8.69
C PHE A 171 6.60 -1.30 8.87
N GLN A 172 7.25 -1.70 7.77
CA GLN A 172 8.57 -2.33 7.82
C GLN A 172 9.61 -1.41 8.45
N THR A 173 9.74 -0.16 7.96
CA THR A 173 10.69 0.80 8.52
C THR A 173 10.42 1.06 10.01
N PHE A 174 9.15 1.16 10.40
CA PHE A 174 8.76 1.29 11.80
C PHE A 174 9.23 0.10 12.65
N LEU A 175 9.06 -1.13 12.18
CA LEU A 175 9.54 -2.31 12.89
C LEU A 175 11.07 -2.39 12.95
N GLU A 176 11.76 -1.92 11.91
CA GLU A 176 13.23 -1.83 11.88
C GLU A 176 13.76 -0.80 12.88
N GLU A 177 13.13 0.36 13.00
CA GLU A 177 13.49 1.39 13.99
C GLU A 177 13.28 0.89 15.43
N VAL A 178 12.16 0.25 15.71
CA VAL A 178 11.86 -0.32 17.03
C VAL A 178 12.80 -1.50 17.34
N GLY A 179 13.03 -2.39 16.37
CA GLY A 179 13.94 -3.55 16.53
C GLY A 179 15.41 -3.14 16.68
N GLY A 180 15.85 -2.09 15.99
CA GLY A 180 17.19 -1.54 16.10
C GLY A 180 17.49 -0.92 17.48
N GLN A 181 16.48 -0.28 18.10
CA GLN A 181 16.61 0.23 19.47
C GLN A 181 16.79 -0.89 20.50
N PHE A 182 16.13 -2.04 20.32
CA PHE A 182 16.32 -3.19 21.21
C PHE A 182 17.74 -3.76 21.14
N ILE A 183 18.36 -3.82 19.96
CA ILE A 183 19.74 -4.33 19.82
C ILE A 183 20.75 -3.38 20.47
N LEU A 184 20.52 -2.07 20.40
CA LEU A 184 21.40 -1.05 20.97
C LEU A 184 21.33 -0.94 22.50
N PHE A 185 20.25 -1.43 23.11
CA PHE A 185 20.11 -1.50 24.57
C PHE A 185 20.71 -2.77 25.21
N TYR A 186 21.03 -3.79 24.41
CA TYR A 186 21.55 -5.07 24.88
C TYR A 186 23.00 -5.35 24.42
N ALA A 187 23.64 -4.39 23.75
CA ALA A 187 25.06 -4.40 23.40
C ALA A 187 25.84 -3.43 24.30
#